data_AF-A0AAE4VFS8-F1
#
_entry.id   AF-A0AAE4VFS8-F1
#
_cell.length_a   1.000
_cell.length_b   1.000
_cell.length_c   1.000
_cell.angle_alpha   90.00
_cell.angle_beta   90.00
_cell.angle_gamma   90.00
#
_symmetry.space_group_name_H-M   'P 1'
#
loop_
_entity.id
_entity.type
_entity.pdbx_description
1 polymer ?
#
loop_
_entity_poly.entity_id
_entity_poly.type
_entity_poly.pdbx_seq_one_letter_code
_entity_poly.pdbx_strand_id
1 'polypeptide(L)'
;MGRSGSLRGVPISDADLRKVGAQRRLAAHRELRVIVQAALAGRPQTAIAELLGVSQPHVSRTIAAVKRANDGVLRVAPMSVLDIVDERDAGEIDTPTMIETLSAIDHTEGHVPEMNGVPTDAYVRGSWDDIELAYQQDKLTYEEYEQLFRAHRARARALAAKA
;
A
#
# COMPACT_ATOMS: atom_id res chain seq x y z
N MET A 1 39.40 -36.20 -8.81
CA MET A 1 39.29 -35.92 -7.37
C MET A 1 38.65 -34.55 -7.20
N GLY A 2 37.55 -34.49 -6.44
CA GLY A 2 36.58 -33.40 -6.49
C GLY A 2 37.06 -32.10 -5.82
N ARG A 3 36.79 -30.97 -6.49
CA ARG A 3 36.75 -29.67 -5.84
C ARG A 3 35.36 -29.50 -5.24
N SER A 4 35.18 -29.92 -4.00
CA SER A 4 34.04 -29.52 -3.18
C SER A 4 34.23 -28.05 -2.78
N GLY A 5 33.96 -27.15 -3.71
CA GLY A 5 33.75 -25.75 -3.41
C GLY A 5 32.46 -25.65 -2.59
N SER A 6 32.61 -25.56 -1.27
CA SER A 6 31.49 -25.26 -0.37
C SER A 6 30.86 -23.94 -0.81
N LEU A 7 29.65 -24.02 -1.38
CA LEU A 7 28.80 -22.86 -1.64
C LEU A 7 28.36 -22.30 -0.28
N ARG A 8 29.25 -21.57 0.40
CA ARG A 8 28.85 -20.68 1.50
C ARG A 8 28.13 -19.50 0.88
N GLY A 9 26.83 -19.68 0.63
CA GLY A 9 25.95 -18.58 0.25
C GLY A 9 25.98 -17.50 1.32
N VAL A 10 25.91 -16.24 0.91
CA VAL A 10 25.72 -15.10 1.82
C VAL A 10 24.45 -15.37 2.64
N PRO A 11 24.48 -15.26 3.98
CA PRO A 11 23.28 -15.47 4.79
C PRO A 11 22.22 -14.44 4.41
N ILE A 12 21.00 -14.90 4.12
CA ILE A 12 19.86 -14.03 3.85
C ILE A 12 19.44 -13.38 5.17
N SER A 13 19.45 -12.05 5.20
CA SER A 13 19.03 -11.28 6.37
C SER A 13 17.53 -11.05 6.41
N ASP A 14 16.98 -10.70 7.57
CA ASP A 14 15.57 -10.29 7.67
C ASP A 14 15.27 -9.06 6.81
N ALA A 15 16.27 -8.17 6.61
CA ALA A 15 16.14 -7.02 5.72
C ALA A 15 15.96 -7.46 4.25
N ASP A 16 16.68 -8.49 3.82
CA ASP A 16 16.52 -9.06 2.47
C ASP A 16 15.11 -9.65 2.28
N LEU A 17 14.60 -10.38 3.28
CA LEU A 17 13.25 -10.94 3.25
C LEU A 17 12.18 -9.84 3.23
N ARG A 18 12.33 -8.79 4.04
CA ARG A 18 11.43 -7.63 4.05
C ARG A 18 11.41 -6.94 2.69
N LYS A 19 12.58 -6.71 2.10
CA LYS A 19 12.71 -6.10 0.77
C LYS A 19 11.99 -6.90 -0.31
N VAL A 20 12.23 -8.21 -0.38
CA VAL A 20 11.53 -9.09 -1.35
C VAL A 20 10.03 -9.11 -1.10
N GLY A 21 9.60 -9.15 0.16
CA GLY A 21 8.19 -9.07 0.53
C GLY A 21 7.52 -7.77 0.07
N ALA A 22 8.20 -6.63 0.24
CA ALA A 22 7.73 -5.32 -0.20
C ALA A 22 7.65 -5.22 -1.72
N GLN A 23 8.69 -5.64 -2.43
CA GLN A 23 8.71 -5.71 -3.90
C GLN A 23 7.55 -6.55 -4.45
N ARG A 24 7.24 -7.69 -3.82
CA ARG A 24 6.11 -8.53 -4.22
C ARG A 24 4.76 -7.83 -4.02
N ARG A 25 4.56 -7.12 -2.90
CA ARG A 25 3.33 -6.37 -2.64
C ARG A 25 3.16 -5.21 -3.62
N LEU A 26 4.21 -4.44 -3.87
CA LEU A 26 4.21 -3.36 -4.86
C LEU A 26 3.94 -3.87 -6.27
N ALA A 27 4.54 -4.99 -6.68
CA ALA A 27 4.28 -5.59 -7.98
C ALA A 27 2.80 -5.98 -8.14
N ALA A 28 2.20 -6.58 -7.11
CA ALA A 28 0.78 -6.91 -7.11
C ALA A 28 -0.10 -5.66 -7.17
N HIS A 29 0.25 -4.60 -6.43
CA HIS A 29 -0.49 -3.33 -6.47
C HIS A 29 -0.39 -2.66 -7.86
N ARG A 30 0.80 -2.63 -8.47
CA ARG A 30 1.04 -2.11 -9.82
C ARG A 30 0.25 -2.89 -10.87
N GLU A 31 0.27 -4.22 -10.79
CA GLU A 31 -0.51 -5.07 -11.70
C GLU A 31 -2.01 -4.74 -11.60
N LEU A 32 -2.55 -4.68 -10.38
CA LEU A 32 -3.94 -4.29 -10.15
C LEU A 32 -4.24 -2.91 -10.75
N ARG A 33 -3.40 -1.91 -10.50
CA ARG A 33 -3.59 -0.54 -11.03
C ARG A 33 -3.62 -0.54 -12.55
N VAL A 34 -2.68 -1.22 -13.20
CA VAL A 34 -2.60 -1.29 -14.67
C VAL A 34 -3.82 -2.03 -15.25
N ILE A 35 -4.27 -3.13 -14.63
CA ILE A 35 -5.49 -3.85 -15.03
C ILE A 35 -6.70 -2.90 -14.97
N VAL A 36 -6.88 -2.18 -13.87
CA VAL A 36 -8.01 -1.26 -13.68
C VAL A 36 -7.96 -0.11 -14.69
N GLN A 37 -6.79 0.51 -14.89
CA GLN A 37 -6.61 1.59 -15.87
C GLN A 37 -6.91 1.11 -17.29
N ALA A 38 -6.40 -0.04 -17.69
CA ALA A 38 -6.65 -0.60 -19.02
C ALA A 38 -8.14 -0.92 -19.23
N ALA A 39 -8.80 -1.49 -18.22
CA ALA A 39 -10.23 -1.76 -18.27
C ALA A 39 -11.07 -0.47 -18.35
N LEU A 40 -10.71 0.57 -17.59
CA LEU A 40 -11.34 1.90 -17.66
C LEU A 40 -11.14 2.57 -19.03
N ALA A 41 -10.00 2.33 -19.67
CA ALA A 41 -9.72 2.76 -21.04
C ALA A 41 -10.44 1.90 -22.12
N GLY A 42 -11.31 0.97 -21.72
CA GLY A 42 -12.10 0.14 -22.63
C GLY A 42 -11.33 -1.01 -23.29
N ARG A 43 -10.13 -1.35 -22.83
CA ARG A 43 -9.40 -2.49 -23.38
C ARG A 43 -10.11 -3.82 -23.04
N PRO A 44 -10.25 -4.75 -24.01
CA PRO A 44 -10.78 -6.08 -23.74
C PRO A 44 -9.94 -6.84 -22.71
N GLN A 45 -10.58 -7.57 -21.79
CA GLN A 45 -9.88 -8.33 -20.74
C GLN A 45 -8.95 -9.42 -21.31
N THR A 46 -9.29 -10.00 -22.46
CA THR A 46 -8.44 -10.97 -23.16
C THR A 46 -7.12 -10.35 -23.62
N ALA A 47 -7.18 -9.14 -24.19
CA ALA A 47 -5.98 -8.40 -24.61
C ALA A 47 -5.14 -7.93 -23.41
N ILE A 48 -5.79 -7.55 -22.29
CA ILE A 48 -5.09 -7.22 -21.03
C ILE A 48 -4.34 -8.47 -20.53
N ALA A 49 -5.02 -9.62 -20.51
CA ALA A 49 -4.46 -10.87 -20.02
C ALA A 49 -3.25 -11.34 -20.86
N GLU A 50 -3.38 -11.27 -22.19
CA GLU A 50 -2.30 -11.60 -23.12
C GLU A 50 -1.05 -10.74 -22.88
N LEU A 51 -1.21 -9.42 -22.78
CA LEU A 51 -0.08 -8.50 -22.58
C LEU A 51 0.58 -8.64 -21.20
N LEU A 52 -0.19 -8.99 -20.17
CA LEU A 52 0.33 -9.20 -18.81
C LEU A 52 0.90 -10.63 -18.62
N GLY A 53 0.71 -11.54 -19.58
CA GLY A 53 1.12 -12.94 -19.44
C GLY A 53 0.33 -13.69 -18.36
N VAL A 54 -0.92 -13.31 -18.11
CA VAL A 54 -1.82 -13.91 -17.12
C VAL A 54 -3.08 -14.48 -17.80
N SER A 55 -3.89 -15.21 -17.04
CA SER A 55 -5.16 -15.73 -17.56
C SER A 55 -6.26 -14.64 -17.60
N GLN A 56 -7.16 -14.69 -18.57
CA GLN A 56 -8.33 -13.78 -18.59
C GLN A 56 -9.20 -13.89 -17.33
N PRO A 57 -9.43 -15.09 -16.74
CA PRO A 57 -10.11 -15.20 -15.45
C PRO A 57 -9.41 -14.45 -14.31
N HIS A 58 -8.07 -14.33 -14.33
CA HIS A 58 -7.33 -13.52 -13.35
C HIS A 58 -7.71 -12.04 -13.47
N VAL A 59 -7.67 -11.49 -14.68
CA VAL A 59 -8.09 -10.10 -14.97
C VAL A 59 -9.53 -9.85 -14.51
N SER A 60 -10.44 -10.77 -14.83
CA SER A 60 -11.86 -10.70 -14.41
C SER A 60 -12.00 -10.66 -12.89
N ARG A 61 -11.30 -11.57 -12.17
CA ARG A 61 -11.33 -11.61 -10.70
C ARG A 61 -10.75 -10.34 -10.08
N THR A 62 -9.66 -9.80 -10.63
CA THR A 62 -9.06 -8.54 -10.16
C THR A 62 -10.05 -7.38 -10.31
N ILE A 63 -10.69 -7.23 -11.47
CA ILE A 63 -11.71 -6.19 -11.70
C ILE A 63 -12.89 -6.35 -10.74
N ALA A 64 -13.37 -7.58 -10.54
CA ALA A 64 -14.47 -7.86 -9.63
C ALA A 64 -14.11 -7.56 -8.17
N ALA A 65 -12.88 -7.88 -7.75
CA ALA A 65 -12.38 -7.56 -6.41
C ALA A 65 -12.31 -6.05 -6.18
N VAL A 66 -11.79 -5.29 -7.16
CA VAL A 66 -11.75 -3.83 -7.09
C VAL A 66 -13.14 -3.23 -7.01
N LYS A 67 -14.11 -3.70 -7.83
CA LYS A 67 -15.49 -3.23 -7.74
C LYS A 67 -16.09 -3.51 -6.36
N ARG A 68 -15.90 -4.70 -5.80
CA ARG A 68 -16.41 -5.05 -4.46
C ARG A 68 -15.82 -4.16 -3.36
N ALA A 69 -14.55 -3.78 -3.47
CA ALA A 69 -13.90 -2.88 -2.51
C ALA A 69 -14.31 -1.40 -2.66
N ASN A 70 -15.06 -1.05 -3.71
CA ASN A 70 -15.39 0.32 -4.08
C ASN A 70 -16.89 0.48 -4.37
N ASP A 71 -17.74 -0.22 -3.63
CA ASP A 71 -19.21 -0.13 -3.73
C ASP A 71 -19.76 -0.35 -5.16
N GLY A 72 -19.15 -1.29 -5.88
CA GLY A 72 -19.50 -1.63 -7.26
C GLY A 72 -18.82 -0.77 -8.32
N VAL A 73 -18.13 0.30 -7.94
CA VAL A 73 -17.46 1.23 -8.86
C VAL A 73 -16.06 0.74 -9.22
N LEU A 74 -15.74 0.74 -10.51
CA LEU A 74 -14.37 0.49 -10.94
C LEU A 74 -13.58 1.80 -10.87
N ARG A 75 -12.63 1.90 -9.95
CA ARG A 75 -11.73 3.05 -9.82
C ARG A 75 -10.34 2.61 -9.40
N VAL A 76 -9.34 3.41 -9.78
CA VAL A 76 -7.97 3.26 -9.29
C VAL A 76 -7.93 3.86 -7.89
N ALA A 77 -7.55 3.06 -6.89
CA ALA A 77 -7.26 3.60 -5.57
C ALA A 77 -5.94 4.41 -5.63
N PRO A 78 -5.85 5.55 -4.92
CA PRO A 78 -4.56 6.17 -4.68
C PRO A 78 -3.67 5.19 -3.91
N MET A 79 -2.35 5.41 -3.96
CA MET A 79 -1.43 4.64 -3.13
C MET A 79 -1.77 4.84 -1.66
N SER A 80 -1.82 3.73 -0.92
CA SER A 80 -1.99 3.76 0.53
C SER A 80 -0.70 4.17 1.21
N VAL A 81 -0.80 4.50 2.50
CA VAL A 81 0.37 4.72 3.36
C VAL A 81 1.28 3.50 3.35
N LEU A 82 0.71 2.29 3.42
CA LEU A 82 1.48 1.05 3.41
C LEU A 82 2.21 0.81 2.10
N ASP A 83 1.66 1.25 0.95
CA ASP A 83 2.36 1.18 -0.34
C ASP A 83 3.61 2.06 -0.32
N ILE A 84 3.51 3.27 0.22
CA ILE A 84 4.66 4.21 0.32
C ILE A 84 5.74 3.66 1.25
N VAL A 85 5.34 3.04 2.38
CA VAL A 85 6.29 2.36 3.29
C VAL A 85 6.94 1.16 2.58
N ASP A 86 6.17 0.39 1.79
CA ASP A 86 6.70 -0.70 1.00
C ASP A 86 7.67 -0.22 -0.09
N GLU A 87 7.49 0.97 -0.69
CA GLU A 87 8.46 1.56 -1.64
C GLU A 87 9.82 1.80 -0.97
N ARG A 88 9.84 2.26 0.28
CA ARG A 88 11.08 2.41 1.06
C ARG A 88 11.69 1.06 1.40
N ASP A 89 10.89 0.09 1.86
CA ASP A 89 11.36 -1.28 2.16
C ASP A 89 11.92 -1.98 0.90
N ALA A 90 11.33 -1.73 -0.27
CA ALA A 90 11.77 -2.22 -1.56
C ALA A 90 13.05 -1.54 -2.07
N GLY A 91 13.43 -0.40 -1.46
CA GLY A 91 14.56 0.43 -1.85
C GLY A 91 14.30 1.28 -3.10
N GLU A 92 13.04 1.59 -3.40
CA GLU A 92 12.64 2.42 -4.54
C GLU A 92 12.60 3.91 -4.19
N ILE A 93 12.34 4.23 -2.91
CA ILE A 93 12.50 5.56 -2.33
C ILE A 93 13.37 5.47 -1.07
N ASP A 94 13.98 6.57 -0.67
CA ASP A 94 14.71 6.67 0.60
C ASP A 94 13.79 7.13 1.75
N THR A 95 14.28 7.01 2.99
CA THR A 95 13.54 7.42 4.19
C THR A 95 13.13 8.90 4.14
N PRO A 96 14.00 9.88 3.79
CA PRO A 96 13.58 11.27 3.69
C PRO A 96 12.40 11.48 2.73
N THR A 97 12.45 10.87 1.54
CA THR A 97 11.37 10.95 0.53
C THR A 97 10.08 10.31 1.06
N MET A 98 10.17 9.17 1.74
CA MET A 98 9.02 8.52 2.39
C MET A 98 8.36 9.46 3.42
N ILE A 99 9.16 10.05 4.31
CA ILE A 99 8.67 10.95 5.36
C ILE A 99 8.04 12.21 4.78
N GLU A 100 8.65 12.84 3.77
CA GLU A 100 8.09 13.99 3.08
C GLU A 100 6.73 13.65 2.45
N THR A 101 6.68 12.53 1.72
CA THR A 101 5.47 12.08 1.03
C THR A 101 4.33 11.81 2.01
N LEU A 102 4.61 11.04 3.07
CA LEU A 102 3.61 10.72 4.10
C LEU A 102 3.16 11.98 4.86
N SER A 103 4.07 12.89 5.20
CA SER A 103 3.74 14.14 5.90
C SER A 103 2.82 15.08 5.09
N ALA A 104 2.80 14.94 3.77
CA ALA A 104 1.95 15.72 2.88
C ALA A 104 0.52 15.16 2.77
N ILE A 105 0.27 13.94 3.24
CA ILE A 105 -1.05 13.28 3.16
C ILE A 105 -2.00 13.90 4.20
N ASP A 106 -3.24 14.14 3.78
CA ASP A 106 -4.32 14.49 4.69
C ASP A 106 -4.85 13.20 5.34
N HIS A 107 -4.25 12.83 6.47
CA HIS A 107 -4.57 11.56 7.12
C HIS A 107 -6.01 11.54 7.65
N THR A 108 -6.67 10.40 7.45
CA THR A 108 -7.99 10.13 8.00
C THR A 108 -7.86 9.27 9.23
N GLU A 109 -8.70 9.55 10.23
CA GLU A 109 -8.91 8.68 11.38
C GLU A 109 -9.78 7.48 10.98
N GLY A 110 -9.54 6.33 11.60
CA GLY A 110 -10.47 5.23 11.46
C GLY A 110 -11.78 5.50 12.17
N HIS A 111 -12.83 4.82 11.72
CA HIS A 111 -14.18 5.02 12.23
C HIS A 111 -15.01 3.75 12.14
N VAL A 112 -16.05 3.68 12.95
CA VAL A 112 -17.11 2.68 12.83
C VAL A 112 -18.15 3.26 11.88
N PRO A 113 -18.41 2.65 10.70
CA PRO A 113 -19.43 3.15 9.81
C PRO A 113 -20.82 2.86 10.39
N GLU A 114 -21.78 3.70 10.03
CA GLU A 114 -23.18 3.55 10.43
C GLU A 114 -24.01 3.04 9.25
N MET A 115 -24.95 2.13 9.53
CA MET A 115 -25.96 1.69 8.58
C MET A 115 -27.34 2.06 9.12
N ASN A 116 -28.07 2.89 8.38
CA ASN A 116 -29.37 3.43 8.80
C ASN A 116 -29.33 4.14 10.18
N GLY A 117 -28.25 4.88 10.46
CA GLY A 117 -28.05 5.60 11.73
C GLY A 117 -27.71 4.70 12.93
N VAL A 118 -27.39 3.43 12.68
CA VAL A 118 -26.95 2.48 13.70
C VAL A 118 -25.48 2.13 13.44
N PRO A 119 -24.57 2.29 14.43
CA PRO A 119 -23.19 1.83 14.30
C PRO A 119 -23.14 0.35 13.95
N THR A 120 -22.35 0.02 12.93
CA THR A 120 -22.08 -1.38 12.59
C THR A 120 -21.07 -1.99 13.58
N ASP A 121 -20.82 -3.28 13.48
CA ASP A 121 -19.76 -3.98 14.22
C ASP A 121 -18.41 -3.94 13.49
N ALA A 122 -18.33 -3.28 12.32
CA ALA A 122 -17.13 -3.18 11.53
C ALA A 122 -16.32 -1.92 11.88
N TYR A 123 -15.00 -2.05 12.00
CA TYR A 123 -14.10 -0.89 12.05
C TYR A 123 -13.47 -0.67 10.67
N VAL A 124 -13.59 0.54 10.15
CA VAL A 124 -12.94 0.96 8.91
C VAL A 124 -11.68 1.75 9.27
N ARG A 125 -10.53 1.22 8.84
CA ARG A 125 -9.24 1.86 9.07
C ARG A 125 -9.12 3.18 8.32
N GLY A 126 -8.61 4.18 9.02
CA GLY A 126 -8.11 5.41 8.43
C GLY A 126 -6.67 5.26 7.94
N SER A 127 -6.19 6.24 7.16
CA SER A 127 -4.79 6.25 6.74
C SER A 127 -3.82 6.57 7.89
N TRP A 128 -4.30 7.11 9.02
CA TRP A 128 -3.49 7.21 10.24
C TRP A 128 -3.27 5.83 10.89
N ASP A 129 -4.29 4.97 10.91
CA ASP A 129 -4.16 3.59 11.41
C ASP A 129 -3.11 2.78 10.63
N ASP A 130 -2.91 3.10 9.35
CA ASP A 130 -1.85 2.52 8.52
C ASP A 130 -0.44 2.92 9.00
N ILE A 131 -0.27 4.17 9.45
CA ILE A 131 0.99 4.66 10.04
C ILE A 131 1.26 3.93 11.36
N GLU A 132 0.23 3.81 12.21
CA GLU A 132 0.34 3.08 13.49
C GLU A 132 0.67 1.60 13.27
N LEU A 133 0.02 0.96 12.29
CA LEU A 133 0.34 -0.43 11.95
C LEU A 133 1.77 -0.56 11.44
N ALA A 134 2.25 0.35 10.59
CA ALA A 134 3.61 0.30 10.09
C ALA A 134 4.64 0.43 11.22
N TYR A 135 4.36 1.28 12.22
CA TYR A 135 5.18 1.37 13.44
C TYR A 135 5.14 0.07 14.26
N GLN A 136 3.95 -0.50 14.51
CA GLN A 136 3.79 -1.76 15.24
C GLN A 136 4.45 -2.97 14.55
N GLN A 137 4.67 -2.89 13.23
CA GLN A 137 5.34 -3.92 12.44
C GLN A 137 6.85 -3.68 12.28
N ASP A 138 7.43 -2.75 13.05
CA ASP A 138 8.83 -2.32 12.96
C ASP A 138 9.24 -1.84 11.55
N LYS A 139 8.27 -1.39 10.75
CA LYS A 139 8.55 -0.75 9.47
C LYS A 139 8.91 0.71 9.69
N LEU A 140 8.30 1.40 10.65
CA LEU A 140 8.71 2.74 11.02
C LEU A 140 9.53 2.69 12.31
N THR A 141 10.60 3.49 12.39
CA THR A 141 11.25 3.73 13.68
C THR A 141 10.40 4.65 14.55
N TYR A 142 10.72 4.73 15.84
CA TYR A 142 10.04 5.67 16.74
C TYR A 142 10.23 7.13 16.30
N GLU A 143 11.42 7.50 15.84
CA GLU A 143 11.73 8.85 15.36
C GLU A 143 10.93 9.21 14.10
N GLU A 144 10.84 8.26 13.15
CA GLU A 144 10.02 8.39 11.93
C GLU A 144 8.54 8.57 12.29
N TYR A 145 8.02 7.74 13.20
CA TYR A 145 6.65 7.85 13.70
C TYR A 145 6.39 9.19 14.40
N GLU A 146 7.29 9.63 15.29
CA GLU A 146 7.16 10.90 16.03
C GLU A 146 7.17 12.10 15.07
N GLN A 147 7.98 12.05 14.01
CA GLN A 147 8.00 13.09 12.98
C GLN A 147 6.66 13.20 12.25
N LEU A 148 6.10 12.06 11.82
CA LEU A 148 4.80 12.00 11.16
C LEU A 148 3.67 12.48 12.08
N PHE A 149 3.70 12.07 13.36
CA PHE A 149 2.73 12.52 14.36
C PHE A 149 2.78 14.04 14.57
N ARG A 150 3.98 14.63 14.63
CA ARG A 150 4.14 16.09 14.73
C ARG A 150 3.59 16.81 13.51
N ALA A 151 3.86 16.31 12.30
CA ALA A 151 3.33 16.88 11.06
C ALA A 151 1.79 16.83 11.02
N HIS A 152 1.21 15.67 11.34
CA HIS A 152 -0.23 15.47 11.39
C HIS A 152 -0.92 16.44 12.39
N ARG A 153 -0.38 16.55 13.62
CA ARG A 153 -0.91 17.48 14.63
C ARG A 153 -0.77 18.96 14.24
N ALA A 154 0.35 19.34 13.61
CA ALA A 154 0.56 20.71 13.17
C ALA A 154 -0.48 21.11 12.10
N ARG A 155 -0.79 20.18 11.18
CA ARG A 155 -1.81 20.38 10.14
C ARG A 155 -3.22 20.48 10.72
N ALA A 156 -3.60 19.57 11.62
CA ALA A 156 -4.90 19.61 12.29
C ALA A 156 -5.13 20.94 13.02
N ARG A 157 -4.11 21.46 13.72
CA ARG A 157 -4.15 22.78 14.36
C ARG A 157 -4.31 23.91 13.35
N ALA A 158 -3.59 23.87 12.23
CA ALA A 158 -3.68 24.89 11.20
C ALA A 158 -5.06 24.92 10.51
N LEU A 159 -5.72 23.76 10.37
CA LEU A 159 -7.09 23.68 9.86
C LEU A 159 -8.09 24.24 10.88
N ALA A 160 -7.97 23.87 12.15
CA ALA A 160 -8.83 24.39 13.23
C ALA A 160 -8.72 25.91 13.40
N ALA A 161 -7.54 26.50 13.18
CA ALA A 161 -7.33 27.95 13.26
C ALA A 161 -7.91 28.74 12.07
N LYS A 162 -8.30 28.06 10.98
CA LYS A 162 -8.89 28.67 9.77
C LYS A 162 -10.41 28.52 9.70
N ALA A 163 -11.01 27.73 10.59
CA ALA A 163 -12.46 27.52 10.71
C ALA A 163 -13.07 28.51 11.70
#